data_AF-A0A7V9PMR8-F1
#
_entry.id   AF-A0A7V9PMR8-F1
#
_cell.length_a   1.000
_cell.length_b   1.000
_cell.length_c   1.000
_cell.angle_alpha   90.00
_cell.angle_beta   90.00
_cell.angle_gamma   90.00
#
_symmetry.space_group_name_H-M   'P 1'
#
loop_
_entity.id
_entity.type
_entity.pdbx_description
1 polymer ?
#
loop_
_entity_poly.entity_id
_entity_poly.type
_entity_poly.pdbx_seq_one_letter_code
_entity_poly.pdbx_strand_id
1 'polypeptide(L)' 'MEGERSVGLTGDWDARISRRTLLRTGGSAAAGLLVLSQAAPANAAPPFAGDPFSLGVASGDPAPDGFVLWTRLAPAPLEG' A
#
# COMPACT_ATOMS: atom_id res chain seq x y z
N MET A 1 34.91 -11.09 54.89
CA MET A 1 33.50 -11.23 55.31
C MET A 1 32.75 -10.07 54.69
N GLU A 2 32.46 -10.18 53.40
CA GLU A 2 31.81 -9.14 52.59
C GLU A 2 30.35 -9.57 52.43
N GLY A 3 29.42 -8.74 52.90
CA GLY A 3 27.99 -9.01 52.84
C GLY A 3 27.46 -8.80 51.42
N GLU A 4 27.07 -9.89 50.77
CA GLU A 4 26.42 -9.88 49.46
C GLU A 4 25.09 -9.11 49.54
N ARG A 5 25.06 -7.95 48.89
CA ARG A 5 23.84 -7.17 48.69
C ARG A 5 23.07 -7.82 47.54
N SER A 6 22.14 -8.70 47.88
CA SER A 6 21.18 -9.28 46.94
C SER A 6 20.35 -8.15 46.30
N VAL A 7 20.72 -7.74 45.08
CA VAL A 7 19.86 -6.94 44.20
C VAL A 7 18.75 -7.88 43.72
N GLY A 8 17.56 -7.73 44.30
CA GLY A 8 16.37 -8.44 43.84
C GLY A 8 16.08 -8.10 42.38
N LEU A 9 15.87 -9.12 41.55
CA LEU A 9 15.56 -9.01 40.12
C LEU A 9 14.15 -8.46 39.83
N THR A 10 13.45 -7.97 40.85
CA THR A 10 12.06 -7.53 40.81
C THR A 10 11.96 -6.04 41.12
N GLY A 11 11.81 -5.23 40.06
CA GLY A 11 10.83 -4.14 40.11
C GLY A 11 11.29 -2.69 39.95
N ASP A 12 12.54 -2.37 39.59
CA ASP A 12 12.94 -0.95 39.42
C ASP A 12 13.50 -0.57 38.03
N TRP A 13 13.83 -1.55 37.18
CA TRP A 13 14.14 -1.28 35.76
C TRP A 13 12.90 -0.96 34.90
N ASP A 14 11.70 -1.24 35.42
CA ASP A 14 10.46 -1.43 34.65
C ASP A 14 9.66 -0.13 34.40
N ALA A 15 9.94 0.95 35.14
CA ALA A 15 9.18 2.20 35.04
C ALA A 15 9.49 2.99 33.76
N ARG A 16 10.66 2.78 33.13
CA ARG A 16 11.07 3.53 31.94
C ARG A 16 10.61 2.89 30.63
N ILE A 17 10.52 1.55 30.55
CA ILE A 17 10.05 0.84 29.36
C ILE A 17 9.26 -0.42 29.78
N SER A 18 7.96 -0.28 30.00
CA SER A 18 7.07 -1.43 30.21
C SER A 18 6.82 -2.18 28.90
N ARG A 19 6.68 -3.51 28.96
CA ARG A 19 6.22 -4.37 27.83
C ARG A 19 4.96 -3.82 27.16
N ARG A 20 4.02 -3.29 27.94
CA ARG A 20 2.78 -2.70 27.43
C ARG A 20 3.03 -1.44 26.61
N THR A 21 3.94 -0.59 27.08
CA THR A 21 4.36 0.62 26.36
C THR A 21 5.02 0.24 25.05
N LEU A 22 5.94 -0.73 25.07
CA LEU A 22 6.62 -1.25 23.88
C LEU A 22 5.62 -1.82 22.85
N LEU A 23 4.65 -2.62 23.28
CA LEU A 23 3.65 -3.20 22.38
C LEU A 23 2.72 -2.14 21.80
N ARG A 24 2.34 -1.12 22.57
CA ARG A 24 1.47 -0.04 22.10
C ARG A 24 2.20 0.89 21.12
N THR A 25 3.42 1.33 21.43
CA THR A 25 4.18 2.24 20.56
C THR A 25 4.72 1.50 19.34
N GLY A 26 5.30 0.32 19.52
CA GLY A 26 5.78 -0.54 18.44
C GLY A 26 4.66 -1.02 17.52
N GLY A 27 3.51 -1.43 18.08
CA GLY A 27 2.34 -1.84 17.30
C GLY A 27 1.74 -0.69 16.48
N SER A 28 1.62 0.51 17.07
CA SER A 28 1.13 1.70 16.36
C SER A 28 2.07 2.14 15.23
N ALA A 29 3.38 2.10 15.46
CA ALA A 29 4.37 2.45 14.45
C ALA A 29 4.33 1.47 13.26
N ALA A 30 4.24 0.17 13.53
CA ALA A 30 4.13 -0.85 12.49
C ALA A 30 2.83 -0.70 11.67
N ALA A 31 1.70 -0.46 12.33
CA ALA A 31 0.42 -0.22 11.65
C ALA A 31 0.46 1.05 10.78
N GLY A 32 1.05 2.13 11.27
CA GLY A 32 1.23 3.37 10.52
C GLY A 32 2.07 3.18 9.25
N LEU A 33 3.16 2.42 9.33
CA LEU A 33 4.00 2.10 8.17
C LEU A 33 3.25 1.28 7.12
N LEU A 34 2.42 0.31 7.53
CA LEU A 34 1.61 -0.49 6.60
C LEU A 34 0.56 0.33 5.87
N VAL A 35 -0.04 1.34 6.52
CA VAL A 35 -1.02 2.24 5.88
C VAL A 35 -0.33 3.18 4.89
N LEU A 36 0.83 3.73 5.27
CA LEU A 36 1.59 4.63 4.41
C LEU A 36 2.26 3.89 3.22
N SER A 37 2.52 2.58 3.34
CA SER A 37 3.10 1.78 2.26
C SER A 37 2.09 1.33 1.21
N GLN A 38 0.79 1.60 1.38
CA GLN A 38 -0.24 1.23 0.39
C GLN A 38 -0.24 2.13 -0.86
N ALA A 39 0.62 3.15 -0.90
CA ALA A 39 0.81 3.96 -2.10
C ALA A 39 1.58 3.13 -3.14
N ALA A 40 0.86 2.28 -3.88
CA ALA A 40 1.39 1.68 -5.09
C ALA A 40 1.59 2.82 -6.12
N PRO A 41 2.76 2.89 -6.79
CA PRO A 41 2.92 3.82 -7.89
C PRO A 41 1.86 3.52 -8.95
N ALA A 42 1.27 4.56 -9.53
CA ALA A 42 0.42 4.40 -10.69
C ALA A 42 1.24 3.75 -11.81
N ASN A 43 0.82 2.58 -12.27
CA ASN A 43 1.47 1.90 -13.39
C ASN A 43 1.11 2.66 -14.67
N ALA A 44 2.01 3.52 -15.14
CA ALA A 44 1.83 4.29 -16.36
C ALA A 44 1.71 3.42 -17.63
N ALA A 45 2.16 2.16 -17.55
CA ALA A 45 2.07 1.16 -18.61
C ALA A 45 1.67 -0.20 -18.02
N PRO A 46 0.38 -0.45 -17.78
CA PRO A 46 -0.08 -1.76 -17.32
C PRO A 46 0.25 -2.83 -18.37
N PRO A 47 0.68 -4.03 -17.95
CA PRO A 47 1.00 -5.11 -18.89
C PRO A 47 -0.26 -5.65 -19.54
N PHE A 48 -0.27 -5.73 -20.86
CA PHE A 48 -1.28 -6.42 -21.66
C PHE A 48 -0.64 -7.58 -22.41
N ALA A 49 -1.39 -8.65 -22.65
CA ALA A 49 -0.90 -9.82 -23.40
C ALA A 49 -0.65 -9.52 -24.90
N GLY A 50 -1.18 -8.41 -25.40
CA GLY A 50 -1.05 -7.92 -26.77
C GLY A 50 -1.43 -6.45 -26.84
N ASP A 51 -1.56 -5.89 -28.05
CA ASP A 51 -2.02 -4.51 -28.22
C ASP A 51 -3.43 -4.32 -27.61
N PRO A 52 -3.58 -3.50 -26.56
CA PRO A 52 -4.88 -3.29 -25.94
C PRO A 52 -5.87 -2.58 -26.86
N PHE A 53 -5.41 -1.83 -27.87
CA PHE A 53 -6.27 -1.06 -28.77
C PHE A 53 -6.46 -1.76 -30.12
N SER A 54 -6.50 -3.10 -30.13
CA SER A 54 -6.64 -3.92 -31.34
C SER A 54 -7.90 -3.60 -32.18
N LEU A 55 -8.95 -3.06 -31.56
CA LEU A 55 -10.19 -2.62 -32.21
C LEU A 55 -10.15 -1.14 -32.64
N GLY A 56 -9.03 -0.47 -32.43
CA GLY A 56 -8.81 0.93 -32.76
C GLY A 56 -9.42 1.91 -31.77
N VAL A 57 -9.46 3.17 -32.21
CA VAL A 57 -10.02 4.32 -31.49
C VAL A 57 -10.99 5.00 -32.45
N ALA A 58 -12.08 5.53 -31.91
CA ALA A 58 -13.05 6.25 -32.71
C ALA A 58 -13.67 7.42 -31.94
N SER A 59 -14.36 8.28 -32.68
CA SER A 59 -14.96 9.53 -32.20
C SER A 59 -16.40 9.68 -32.67
N GLY A 60 -17.27 10.29 -31.87
CA GLY A 60 -18.70 10.47 -32.18
C GLY A 60 -19.38 11.54 -31.34
N ASP A 61 -20.69 11.72 -31.51
CA ASP A 61 -21.53 12.71 -30.79
C ASP A 61 -20.91 14.12 -30.70
N PRO A 62 -20.76 14.82 -31.84
CA PRO A 62 -20.19 16.16 -31.85
C PRO A 62 -21.13 17.20 -31.22
N ALA A 63 -20.56 18.08 -30.43
CA ALA A 63 -21.14 19.29 -29.87
C ALA A 63 -20.28 20.51 -30.29
N PRO A 64 -20.77 21.76 -30.13
CA PRO A 64 -20.00 22.95 -30.52
C PRO A 64 -18.64 23.08 -29.82
N ASP A 65 -18.47 22.47 -28.65
CA ASP A 65 -17.28 22.55 -27.80
C ASP A 65 -16.55 21.21 -27.63
N GLY A 66 -16.99 20.14 -28.29
CA GLY A 66 -16.36 18.83 -28.14
C GLY A 66 -16.99 17.69 -28.91
N PHE A 67 -16.49 16.49 -28.63
CA PHE A 67 -17.00 15.23 -29.17
C PHE A 67 -16.56 14.10 -28.23
N VAL A 68 -17.22 12.95 -28.33
CA VAL A 68 -16.89 11.76 -27.55
C VAL A 68 -15.75 11.00 -28.22
N LEU A 69 -14.76 10.56 -27.43
CA LEU A 69 -13.75 9.58 -27.82
C LEU A 69 -14.08 8.23 -27.17
N TRP A 70 -13.99 7.14 -27.93
CA TRP A 70 -14.15 5.80 -27.38
C TRP A 70 -13.09 4.83 -27.92
N THR A 71 -12.77 3.85 -27.09
CA THR A 71 -12.02 2.65 -27.44
C THR A 71 -12.44 1.50 -26.54
N ARG A 72 -12.08 0.26 -26.91
CA ARG A 72 -12.29 -0.94 -26.11
C ARG A 72 -10.95 -1.65 -25.93
N LEU A 73 -10.58 -1.94 -24.68
CA LEU A 73 -9.39 -2.74 -24.38
C LEU A 73 -9.69 -4.21 -24.68
N ALA A 74 -9.15 -4.75 -25.77
CA ALA A 74 -9.39 -6.12 -26.19
C ALA A 74 -8.14 -6.77 -26.79
N PRO A 75 -7.14 -7.17 -25.96
CA PRO A 75 -5.92 -7.84 -26.46
C PRO A 75 -6.19 -9.13 -27.25
N ALA A 76 -7.31 -9.82 -26.96
CA ALA A 76 -7.79 -11.00 -27.67
C ALA A 76 -9.29 -10.84 -28.00
N PRO A 77 -9.66 -10.12 -29.07
CA PRO A 77 -11.04 -9.68 -29.29
C PRO A 77 -12.02 -10.81 -29.66
N LEU A 78 -11.51 -11.98 -30.01
CA LEU A 78 -12.29 -13.16 -30.40
C LEU A 78 -12.40 -14.20 -29.27
N GLU A 79 -11.71 -13.97 -28.15
CA GLU A 79 -11.74 -14.82 -26.96
C GLU A 79 -12.66 -14.14 -25.95
N GLY A 80 -13.88 -14.63 -25.80
CA GLY A 80 -14.92 -14.04 -24.94
C GLY A 80 -15.80 -15.08 -24.29
#